data_AF-A0A9N9EVK0-F1
#
_entry.id   AF-A0A9N9EVK0-F1
#
_cell.length_a   1.000
_cell.length_b   1.000
_cell.length_c   1.000
_cell.angle_alpha   90.00
_cell.angle_beta   90.00
_cell.angle_gamma   90.00
#
_symmetry.space_group_name_H-M   'P 1'
#
loop_
_entity.id
_entity.type
_entity.pdbx_description
1 polymer ?
#
loop_
_entity_poly.entity_id
_entity_poly.type
_entity_poly.pdbx_seq_one_letter_code
_entity_poly.pdbx_strand_id
1 'polypeptide(L)'
;AAKYNYSVEYTGVGTLKDSDPAVGFATQIAIFRDLRPDDKPLLSDFGSYGHIDQVVFPIYDEPDKSTSEILEVIHYYMKFLCNPVVSELEGQRKKNCIKIDYLWDIHRIRQLCKTRDKLLEILDSSADFTLLNADEVLAHIEYKLDSPKNENDEHDWHTNDSSEVESNWNADDNDSEWYYDYRNDDLENGKWSYEDTFSGDSQHLQSNWDN
;
A
#
# COMPACT_ATOMS: atom_id res chain seq x y z
N ALA A 1 29.84 8.81 9.68
CA ALA A 1 29.33 9.42 8.44
C ALA A 1 30.49 9.86 7.54
N ALA A 2 31.23 10.92 7.89
CA ALA A 2 32.31 11.48 7.08
C ALA A 2 33.39 10.46 6.65
N LYS A 3 33.81 9.56 7.56
CA LYS A 3 34.81 8.50 7.27
C LYS A 3 34.47 7.64 6.05
N TYR A 4 33.18 7.39 5.81
CA TYR A 4 32.70 6.53 4.74
C TYR A 4 31.95 7.32 3.67
N ASN A 5 32.11 8.66 3.63
CA ASN A 5 31.48 9.52 2.64
C ASN A 5 29.94 9.46 2.61
N TYR A 6 29.31 9.32 3.78
CA TYR A 6 27.86 9.47 3.94
C TYR A 6 27.53 10.84 4.56
N SER A 7 26.42 11.43 4.15
CA SER A 7 25.71 12.43 4.97
C SER A 7 24.81 11.71 5.98
N VAL A 8 24.71 12.24 7.19
CA VAL A 8 23.83 11.70 8.24
C VAL A 8 22.81 12.76 8.66
N GLU A 9 21.56 12.33 8.77
CA GLU A 9 20.44 13.12 9.28
C GLU A 9 19.90 12.41 10.54
N TYR A 10 19.77 13.16 11.64
CA TYR A 10 19.28 12.63 12.91
C TYR A 10 17.83 13.04 13.14
N THR A 11 17.00 12.07 13.50
CA THR A 11 15.59 12.27 13.82
C THR A 11 15.15 11.22 14.84
N GLY A 12 13.87 11.14 15.15
CA GLY A 12 13.36 10.16 16.09
C GLY A 12 11.84 10.15 16.20
N VAL A 13 11.34 9.19 16.97
CA VAL A 13 9.90 9.05 17.27
C VAL A 13 9.68 8.91 18.77
N GLY A 14 8.51 9.38 19.21
CA GLY A 14 8.09 9.36 20.60
C GLY A 14 8.69 10.52 21.39
N THR A 15 7.88 11.57 21.60
CA THR A 15 8.19 12.63 22.57
C THR A 15 7.31 12.44 23.79
N LEU A 16 7.88 12.59 24.98
CA LEU A 16 7.11 12.55 26.22
C LEU A 16 6.18 13.78 26.28
N LYS A 17 4.87 13.53 26.34
CA LYS A 17 3.86 14.58 26.50
C LYS A 17 4.08 15.28 27.84
N ASP A 18 4.11 16.61 27.83
CA ASP A 18 4.34 17.47 29.00
C ASP A 18 5.75 17.36 29.62
N SER A 19 6.75 16.87 28.88
CA SER A 19 8.15 16.83 29.32
C SER A 19 9.03 17.89 28.68
N ASP A 20 10.23 18.05 29.23
CA ASP A 20 11.26 18.92 28.66
C ASP A 20 11.68 18.41 27.27
N PRO A 21 11.49 19.20 26.20
CA PRO A 21 11.92 18.82 24.85
C PRO A 21 13.44 18.59 24.73
N ALA A 22 14.25 19.03 25.69
CA ALA A 22 15.68 18.74 25.74
C ALA A 22 16.01 17.26 25.97
N VAL A 23 15.06 16.46 26.47
CA VAL A 23 15.23 15.00 26.67
C VAL A 23 15.30 14.25 25.34
N GLY A 24 14.76 14.84 24.26
CA GLY A 24 14.79 14.27 22.90
C GLY A 24 13.73 13.20 22.65
N PHE A 25 14.02 12.30 21.71
CA PHE A 25 13.11 11.23 21.28
C PHE A 25 13.36 9.92 22.03
N ALA A 26 12.28 9.18 22.28
CA ALA A 26 12.34 7.83 22.85
C ALA A 26 13.09 6.84 21.94
N THR A 27 12.89 6.95 20.63
CA THR A 27 13.64 6.20 19.62
C THR A 27 14.43 7.16 18.76
N GLN A 28 15.74 6.95 18.68
CA GLN A 28 16.64 7.73 17.84
C GLN A 28 16.84 7.05 16.49
N ILE A 29 16.78 7.83 15.42
CA ILE A 29 16.90 7.39 14.04
C ILE A 29 18.04 8.17 13.40
N ALA A 30 18.97 7.46 12.77
CA ALA A 30 20.03 8.06 11.96
C ALA A 30 19.87 7.58 10.52
N ILE A 31 19.59 8.51 9.62
CA ILE A 31 19.43 8.23 8.18
C ILE A 31 20.76 8.53 7.51
N PHE A 32 21.41 7.50 6.98
CA PHE A 32 22.65 7.63 6.23
C PHE A 32 22.32 7.67 4.73
N ARG A 33 22.74 8.74 4.04
CA ARG A 33 22.62 8.85 2.59
C ARG A 33 24.01 8.85 1.97
N ASP A 34 24.20 7.99 0.98
CA ASP A 34 25.46 7.88 0.26
C ASP A 34 25.67 9.16 -0.58
N LEU A 35 26.85 9.77 -0.48
CA LEU A 35 27.22 10.93 -1.29
C LEU A 35 27.85 10.53 -2.64
N ARG A 36 28.12 9.24 -2.85
CA ARG A 36 28.64 8.67 -4.11
C ARG A 36 27.93 7.34 -4.42
N PRO A 37 26.63 7.38 -4.78
CA PRO A 37 25.85 6.18 -5.05
C PRO A 37 26.37 5.35 -6.23
N ASP A 38 27.15 5.94 -7.13
CA ASP A 38 27.74 5.27 -8.29
C ASP A 38 29.05 4.51 -7.96
N ASP A 39 29.66 4.78 -6.80
CA ASP A 39 30.87 4.10 -6.37
C ASP A 39 30.53 2.68 -5.87
N LYS A 40 31.47 1.75 -6.05
CA LYS A 40 31.33 0.40 -5.49
C LYS A 40 31.31 0.47 -3.96
N PRO A 41 30.51 -0.37 -3.27
CA PRO A 41 30.48 -0.40 -1.82
C PRO A 41 31.89 -0.70 -1.27
N LEU A 42 32.29 0.04 -0.25
CA LEU A 42 33.63 -0.06 0.37
C LEU A 42 33.87 -1.41 1.06
N LEU A 43 32.79 -2.11 1.42
CA LEU A 43 32.84 -3.46 1.96
C LEU A 43 32.61 -4.45 0.83
N SER A 44 33.67 -5.17 0.45
CA SER A 44 33.62 -6.18 -0.60
C SER A 44 33.26 -7.57 -0.08
N ASP A 45 33.30 -7.78 1.24
CA ASP A 45 33.10 -9.07 1.86
C ASP A 45 32.02 -8.95 2.94
N PHE A 46 30.84 -9.46 2.62
CA PHE A 46 29.77 -9.66 3.58
C PHE A 46 29.86 -11.13 3.99
N GLY A 47 29.84 -11.41 5.29
CA GLY A 47 29.77 -12.80 5.77
C GLY A 47 28.62 -13.56 5.09
N SER A 48 28.71 -14.89 5.06
CA SER A 48 27.67 -15.70 4.43
C SER A 48 26.39 -15.69 5.28
N TYR A 49 25.29 -15.18 4.74
CA TYR A 49 23.96 -15.32 5.33
C TYR A 49 23.29 -16.59 4.79
N GLY A 50 22.68 -17.37 5.70
CA GLY A 50 21.80 -18.47 5.31
C GLY A 50 20.46 -17.92 4.84
N HIS A 51 20.12 -18.14 3.57
CA HIS A 51 18.84 -17.76 3.02
C HIS A 51 17.71 -18.64 3.59
N ILE A 52 16.72 -18.04 4.27
CA ILE A 52 15.60 -18.77 4.89
C ILE A 52 14.45 -18.96 3.89
N ASP A 53 13.99 -17.88 3.25
CA ASP A 53 12.84 -17.92 2.34
C ASP A 53 12.84 -16.72 1.37
N GLN A 54 12.24 -16.89 0.18
CA GLN A 54 12.08 -15.85 -0.84
C GLN A 54 10.66 -15.89 -1.40
N VAL A 55 9.95 -14.77 -1.25
CA VAL A 55 8.69 -14.56 -1.95
C VAL A 55 8.97 -13.85 -3.26
N VAL A 56 8.57 -14.47 -4.38
CA VAL A 56 8.62 -13.86 -5.72
C VAL A 56 7.21 -13.45 -6.12
N PHE A 57 6.99 -12.14 -6.26
CA PHE A 57 5.72 -11.64 -6.79
C PHE A 57 5.63 -11.96 -8.29
N PRO A 58 4.49 -12.49 -8.78
CA PRO A 58 4.31 -12.76 -10.19
C PRO A 58 4.37 -11.45 -10.98
N ILE A 59 5.20 -11.42 -12.01
CA ILE A 59 5.21 -10.34 -12.99
C ILE A 59 3.95 -10.52 -13.85
N TYR A 60 3.15 -9.46 -14.00
CA TYR A 60 1.95 -9.50 -14.82
C TYR A 60 2.34 -9.60 -16.32
N ASP A 61 2.38 -10.83 -16.81
CA ASP A 61 2.81 -11.23 -18.17
C ASP A 61 1.62 -11.67 -19.05
N GLU A 62 0.43 -11.10 -18.83
CA GLU A 62 -0.65 -11.26 -19.81
C GLU A 62 -0.23 -10.64 -21.15
N PRO A 63 -0.53 -11.30 -22.28
CA PRO A 63 -0.23 -10.78 -23.60
C PRO A 63 -0.89 -9.40 -23.81
N ASP A 64 -0.25 -8.57 -24.63
CA ASP A 64 -0.82 -7.29 -25.01
C ASP A 64 -2.23 -7.48 -25.59
N LYS A 65 -3.21 -6.87 -24.92
CA LYS A 65 -4.58 -6.84 -25.41
C LYS A 65 -4.71 -5.90 -26.60
N SER A 66 -5.67 -6.18 -27.46
CA SER A 66 -6.01 -5.30 -28.56
C SER A 66 -6.59 -3.97 -28.05
N THR A 67 -6.45 -2.90 -28.84
CA THR A 67 -7.02 -1.58 -28.52
C THR A 67 -8.52 -1.66 -28.21
N SER A 68 -9.27 -2.50 -28.93
CA SER A 68 -10.71 -2.68 -28.72
C SER A 68 -11.03 -3.24 -27.33
N GLU A 69 -10.31 -4.27 -26.88
CA GLU A 69 -10.52 -4.87 -25.56
C GLU A 69 -10.15 -3.90 -24.43
N ILE A 70 -9.11 -3.08 -24.64
CA ILE A 70 -8.73 -2.06 -23.66
C ILE A 70 -9.80 -0.97 -23.58
N LEU A 71 -10.35 -0.54 -24.73
CA LEU A 71 -11.44 0.42 -24.78
C LEU A 71 -12.68 -0.10 -24.05
N GLU A 72 -13.07 -1.37 -24.23
CA GLU A 72 -14.21 -1.95 -23.50
C GLU A 72 -14.05 -1.81 -21.98
N VAL A 73 -12.86 -2.09 -21.46
CA VAL A 73 -12.54 -1.92 -20.04
C VAL A 73 -12.59 -0.44 -19.63
N ILE A 74 -12.08 0.46 -20.46
CA ILE A 74 -12.18 1.91 -20.23
C ILE A 74 -13.65 2.34 -20.17
N HIS A 75 -14.49 1.93 -21.13
CA HIS A 75 -15.92 2.23 -21.15
C HIS A 75 -16.63 1.70 -19.90
N TYR A 76 -16.26 0.51 -19.42
CA TYR A 76 -16.79 -0.04 -18.17
C TYR A 76 -16.53 0.90 -16.99
N TYR A 77 -15.29 1.37 -16.81
CA TYR A 77 -14.94 2.26 -15.70
C TYR A 77 -15.48 3.68 -15.87
N MET A 78 -15.57 4.18 -17.10
CA MET A 78 -16.16 5.47 -17.42
C MET A 78 -17.62 5.58 -16.96
N LYS A 79 -18.37 4.47 -16.91
CA LYS A 79 -19.73 4.46 -16.34
C LYS A 79 -19.78 5.02 -14.92
N PHE A 80 -18.78 4.71 -14.11
CA PHE A 80 -18.70 5.14 -12.71
C PHE A 80 -18.07 6.52 -12.57
N LEU A 81 -17.05 6.83 -13.38
CA LEU A 81 -16.36 8.11 -13.33
C LEU A 81 -17.20 9.27 -13.87
N CYS A 82 -18.03 9.03 -14.90
CA CYS A 82 -18.94 10.03 -15.46
C CYS A 82 -20.21 10.22 -14.60
N ASN A 83 -20.56 9.25 -13.76
CA ASN A 83 -21.77 9.27 -12.91
C ASN A 83 -21.43 9.08 -11.42
N PRO A 84 -20.76 10.06 -10.79
CA PRO A 84 -20.48 9.96 -9.36
C PRO A 84 -21.79 9.98 -8.55
N VAL A 85 -21.95 8.99 -7.67
CA VAL A 85 -23.12 8.81 -6.78
C VAL A 85 -23.33 10.01 -5.86
N VAL A 86 -22.28 10.80 -5.61
CA VAL A 86 -22.31 12.01 -4.78
C VAL A 86 -22.35 13.25 -5.69
N SER A 87 -23.49 13.50 -6.33
CA SER A 87 -23.71 14.68 -7.20
C SER A 87 -24.13 15.96 -6.44
N GLU A 88 -23.86 16.08 -5.14
CA GLU A 88 -24.33 17.22 -4.31
C GLU A 88 -23.29 18.32 -4.07
N LEU A 89 -22.03 18.13 -4.46
CA LEU A 89 -20.99 19.14 -4.25
C LEU A 89 -20.20 19.37 -5.53
N GLU A 90 -20.48 20.51 -6.16
CA GLU A 90 -19.65 21.27 -7.12
C GLU A 90 -20.41 21.59 -8.41
N GLY A 91 -20.93 22.83 -8.46
CA GLY A 91 -21.30 23.45 -9.72
C GLY A 91 -20.10 23.52 -10.67
N GLN A 92 -20.37 23.30 -11.96
CA GLN A 92 -19.48 23.51 -13.11
C GLN A 92 -18.47 22.41 -13.48
N ARG A 93 -18.62 21.15 -13.05
CA ARG A 93 -17.99 20.08 -13.84
C ARG A 93 -18.72 19.94 -15.17
N LYS A 94 -18.02 20.18 -16.28
CA LYS A 94 -18.52 19.83 -17.62
C LYS A 94 -18.88 18.35 -17.57
N LYS A 95 -20.15 18.03 -17.81
CA LYS A 95 -20.62 16.64 -17.84
C LYS A 95 -19.68 15.83 -18.74
N ASN A 96 -19.29 14.64 -18.27
CA ASN A 96 -18.44 13.69 -18.98
C ASN A 96 -16.97 14.11 -19.19
N CYS A 97 -16.47 15.11 -18.47
CA CYS A 97 -15.04 15.45 -18.45
C CYS A 97 -14.36 14.80 -17.23
N ILE A 98 -13.33 13.99 -17.47
CA ILE A 98 -12.63 13.21 -16.45
C ILE A 98 -11.13 13.49 -16.52
N LYS A 99 -10.48 13.54 -15.35
CA LYS A 99 -9.01 13.59 -15.29
C LYS A 99 -8.42 12.23 -15.65
N ILE A 100 -7.42 12.23 -16.52
CA ILE A 100 -6.68 11.03 -16.95
C ILE A 100 -6.07 10.30 -15.76
N ASP A 101 -5.66 11.03 -14.71
CA ASP A 101 -5.14 10.44 -13.49
C ASP A 101 -6.15 9.51 -12.79
N TYR A 102 -7.45 9.82 -12.84
CA TYR A 102 -8.48 8.93 -12.28
C TYR A 102 -8.60 7.61 -13.05
N LEU A 103 -8.38 7.63 -14.37
CA LEU A 103 -8.29 6.39 -15.16
C LEU A 103 -6.97 5.67 -14.88
N TRP A 104 -5.88 6.41 -14.76
CA TRP A 104 -4.56 5.86 -14.51
C TRP A 104 -4.43 5.25 -13.10
N ASP A 105 -5.20 5.72 -12.13
CA ASP A 105 -5.21 5.13 -10.79
C ASP A 105 -5.90 3.76 -10.74
N ILE A 106 -6.70 3.43 -11.74
CA ILE A 106 -7.34 2.13 -11.86
C ILE A 106 -6.28 1.09 -12.23
N HIS A 107 -6.01 0.18 -11.30
CA HIS A 107 -4.98 -0.85 -11.44
C HIS A 107 -5.13 -1.67 -12.74
N ARG A 108 -6.37 -2.04 -13.10
CA ARG A 108 -6.63 -2.80 -14.33
C ARG A 108 -6.26 -2.01 -15.58
N ILE A 109 -6.49 -0.70 -15.62
CA ILE A 109 -6.11 0.14 -16.77
C ILE A 109 -4.57 0.22 -16.88
N ARG A 110 -3.85 0.39 -15.76
CA ARG A 110 -2.37 0.36 -15.76
C ARG A 110 -1.80 -0.96 -16.24
N GLN A 111 -2.39 -2.07 -15.82
CA GLN A 111 -1.97 -3.40 -16.25
C GLN A 111 -2.09 -3.59 -17.76
N LEU A 112 -3.19 -3.12 -18.36
CA LEU A 112 -3.47 -3.26 -19.79
C LEU A 112 -2.66 -2.27 -20.64
N CYS A 113 -2.54 -1.02 -20.20
CA CYS A 113 -1.84 0.02 -20.94
C CYS A 113 -0.31 -0.06 -20.72
N LYS A 114 0.16 -0.57 -19.58
CA LYS A 114 1.57 -0.60 -19.11
C LYS A 114 2.19 0.78 -18.90
N THR A 115 1.92 1.75 -19.78
CA THR A 115 2.38 3.14 -19.72
C THR A 115 1.23 4.14 -19.86
N ARG A 116 1.41 5.35 -19.33
CA ARG A 116 0.43 6.43 -19.45
C ARG A 116 0.28 6.88 -20.90
N ASP A 117 1.37 6.86 -21.67
CA ASP A 117 1.37 7.25 -23.09
C ASP A 117 0.51 6.32 -23.93
N LYS A 118 0.55 4.99 -23.69
CA LYS A 118 -0.31 4.03 -24.39
C LYS A 118 -1.80 4.28 -24.06
N LEU A 119 -2.12 4.68 -22.83
CA LEU A 119 -3.49 5.06 -22.46
C LEU A 119 -3.95 6.29 -23.28
N LEU A 120 -3.11 7.31 -23.40
CA LEU A 120 -3.42 8.49 -24.21
C LEU A 120 -3.63 8.13 -25.69
N GLU A 121 -2.75 7.32 -26.27
CA GLU A 121 -2.86 6.84 -27.65
C GLU A 121 -4.17 6.09 -27.90
N ILE A 122 -4.57 5.21 -26.96
CA ILE A 122 -5.82 4.44 -27.04
C ILE A 122 -7.04 5.36 -26.97
N LEU A 123 -7.01 6.37 -26.09
CA LEU A 123 -8.09 7.36 -25.97
C LEU A 123 -8.19 8.23 -27.22
N ASP A 124 -7.07 8.68 -27.77
CA ASP A 124 -7.02 9.50 -29.00
C ASP A 124 -7.47 8.70 -30.25
N SER A 125 -7.24 7.39 -30.24
CA SER A 125 -7.65 6.48 -31.31
C SER A 125 -9.16 6.21 -31.37
N SER A 126 -9.92 6.57 -30.33
CA SER A 126 -11.36 6.33 -30.26
C SER A 126 -12.15 7.59 -30.55
N ALA A 127 -13.21 7.46 -31.36
CA ALA A 127 -14.16 8.54 -31.63
C ALA A 127 -15.02 8.90 -30.40
N ASP A 128 -15.05 8.04 -29.39
CA ASP A 128 -15.89 8.21 -28.20
C ASP A 128 -15.26 9.17 -27.19
N PHE A 129 -13.98 9.50 -27.37
CA PHE A 129 -13.22 10.36 -26.48
C PHE A 129 -12.60 11.53 -27.24
N THR A 130 -12.34 12.61 -26.53
CA THR A 130 -11.50 13.70 -27.02
C THR A 130 -10.59 14.15 -25.91
N LEU A 131 -9.29 14.07 -26.17
CA LEU A 131 -8.28 14.61 -25.29
C LEU A 131 -8.34 16.14 -25.36
N LEU A 132 -8.69 16.78 -24.24
CA LEU A 132 -8.71 18.23 -24.15
C LEU A 132 -7.28 18.77 -23.93
N ASN A 133 -6.48 17.99 -23.21
CA ASN A 133 -5.09 18.25 -22.82
C ASN A 133 -4.47 16.94 -22.31
N ALA A 134 -3.23 16.98 -21.82
CA ALA A 134 -2.51 15.79 -21.34
C ALA A 134 -3.06 15.19 -20.02
N ASP A 135 -4.05 15.85 -19.41
CA ASP A 135 -4.57 15.52 -18.09
C ASP A 135 -6.09 15.35 -18.03
N GLU A 136 -6.84 15.75 -19.06
CA GLU A 136 -8.29 15.66 -19.12
C GLU A 136 -8.78 15.06 -20.44
N VAL A 137 -9.76 14.18 -20.32
CA VAL A 137 -10.47 13.56 -21.43
C VAL A 137 -11.96 13.85 -21.33
N LEU A 138 -12.56 14.21 -22.45
CA LEU A 138 -14.00 14.36 -22.61
C LEU A 138 -14.57 13.09 -23.25
N ALA A 139 -15.55 12.47 -22.61
CA ALA A 139 -16.30 11.38 -23.22
C ALA A 139 -17.56 11.91 -23.93
N HIS A 140 -17.72 11.56 -25.20
CA HIS A 140 -18.88 11.92 -26.03
C HIS A 140 -20.06 10.98 -25.83
N ILE A 141 -19.82 9.82 -25.23
CA ILE A 141 -20.85 8.85 -24.89
C ILE A 141 -21.52 9.22 -23.57
N GLU A 142 -22.85 9.16 -23.57
CA GLU A 142 -23.64 9.19 -22.34
C GLU A 142 -23.64 7.80 -21.70
N TYR A 143 -22.93 7.66 -20.59
CA TYR A 143 -22.95 6.42 -19.83
C TYR A 143 -24.17 6.39 -18.92
N LYS A 144 -25.05 5.41 -19.14
CA LYS A 144 -26.14 5.12 -18.20
C LYS A 144 -25.63 4.13 -17.17
N LEU A 145 -25.79 4.47 -15.90
CA LEU A 145 -25.76 3.45 -14.85
C LEU A 145 -27.00 2.60 -15.06
N ASP A 146 -26.81 1.29 -15.20
CA ASP A 146 -27.93 0.38 -15.09
C ASP A 146 -28.51 0.62 -13.70
N SER A 147 -29.76 1.13 -13.63
CA SER A 147 -30.48 1.19 -12.36
C SER A 147 -30.32 -0.19 -11.73
N PRO A 148 -30.01 -0.29 -10.41
CA PRO A 148 -30.01 -1.59 -9.76
C PRO A 148 -31.35 -2.21 -10.08
N LYS A 149 -31.33 -3.21 -10.95
CA LYS A 149 -32.54 -3.95 -11.20
C LYS A 149 -32.86 -4.52 -9.84
N ASN A 150 -34.05 -4.18 -9.33
CA ASN A 150 -34.69 -4.97 -8.29
C ASN A 150 -35.00 -6.34 -8.91
N GLU A 151 -33.96 -7.09 -9.27
CA GLU A 151 -34.02 -8.52 -9.42
C GLU A 151 -34.07 -9.03 -7.97
N ASN A 152 -35.28 -9.01 -7.42
CA ASN A 152 -35.77 -10.05 -6.52
C ASN A 152 -35.74 -11.40 -7.28
N ASP A 153 -34.60 -11.75 -7.85
CA ASP A 153 -34.32 -13.10 -8.32
C ASP A 153 -33.41 -13.69 -7.26
N GLU A 154 -34.09 -14.45 -6.42
CA GLU A 154 -33.57 -15.52 -5.59
C GLU A 154 -32.62 -16.39 -6.44
N HIS A 155 -31.37 -15.96 -6.56
CA HIS A 155 -30.29 -16.88 -6.87
C HIS A 155 -29.96 -17.64 -5.59
N ASP A 156 -30.85 -18.59 -5.35
CA ASP A 156 -30.67 -19.80 -4.59
C ASP A 156 -29.30 -20.43 -4.89
N TRP A 157 -28.33 -20.15 -4.03
CA TRP A 157 -27.05 -20.86 -3.97
C TRP A 157 -27.13 -22.05 -2.99
N HIS A 158 -28.27 -22.75 -2.89
CA HIS A 158 -28.29 -24.09 -2.33
C HIS A 158 -27.58 -25.07 -3.26
N THR A 159 -26.24 -25.08 -3.18
CA THR A 159 -25.51 -26.32 -3.42
C THR A 159 -25.49 -27.08 -2.10
N ASN A 160 -26.36 -28.09 -2.04
CA ASN A 160 -26.28 -29.16 -1.06
C ASN A 160 -24.85 -29.72 -1.03
N ASP A 161 -24.14 -29.50 0.06
CA ASP A 161 -23.27 -30.55 0.59
C ASP A 161 -23.54 -30.73 2.08
N SER A 162 -23.97 -31.94 2.40
CA SER A 162 -24.43 -32.38 3.70
C SER A 162 -23.27 -32.62 4.63
N SER A 163 -23.24 -31.91 5.75
CA SER A 163 -23.09 -32.58 7.03
C SER A 163 -23.76 -31.76 8.12
N GLU A 164 -24.87 -32.30 8.59
CA GLU A 164 -25.61 -31.91 9.78
C GLU A 164 -24.67 -31.76 10.98
N VAL A 165 -24.64 -30.56 11.59
CA VAL A 165 -24.59 -30.42 13.04
C VAL A 165 -25.49 -29.26 13.41
N GLU A 166 -26.65 -29.59 13.96
CA GLU A 166 -27.57 -28.67 14.60
C GLU A 166 -26.87 -27.86 15.69
N SER A 167 -27.07 -26.55 15.71
CA SER A 167 -26.83 -25.73 16.90
C SER A 167 -27.77 -24.53 16.88
N ASN A 168 -28.96 -24.82 17.39
CA ASN A 168 -29.97 -23.91 17.89
C ASN A 168 -29.36 -22.87 18.85
N TRP A 169 -29.26 -21.61 18.43
CA TRP A 169 -28.97 -20.51 19.34
C TRP A 169 -29.98 -19.38 19.10
N ASN A 170 -30.96 -19.34 20.00
CA ASN A 170 -31.84 -18.21 20.21
C ASN A 170 -30.98 -16.95 20.43
N ALA A 171 -31.25 -15.90 19.66
CA ALA A 171 -30.82 -14.56 20.00
C ALA A 171 -31.75 -14.06 21.10
N ASP A 172 -31.28 -14.11 22.34
CA ASP A 172 -31.84 -13.32 23.43
C ASP A 172 -30.75 -12.38 23.95
N ASP A 173 -31.16 -11.13 24.11
CA ASP A 173 -30.37 -9.98 24.47
C ASP A 173 -29.48 -10.25 25.70
N ASN A 174 -28.18 -9.96 25.59
CA ASN A 174 -27.50 -9.33 26.72
C ASN A 174 -26.19 -8.65 26.32
N ASP A 175 -26.12 -7.37 26.68
CA ASP A 175 -24.89 -6.59 26.86
C ASP A 175 -23.82 -7.41 27.59
N SER A 176 -22.62 -7.50 27.00
CA SER A 176 -21.43 -7.80 27.78
C SER A 176 -20.18 -7.22 27.12
N GLU A 177 -19.65 -6.19 27.79
CA GLU A 177 -18.34 -5.61 27.61
C GLU A 177 -17.26 -6.69 27.68
N TRP A 178 -16.51 -6.88 26.59
CA TRP A 178 -15.36 -7.77 26.59
C TRP A 178 -14.12 -7.05 27.09
N TYR A 179 -13.82 -7.29 28.36
CA TYR A 179 -12.56 -7.04 29.03
C TYR A 179 -11.54 -8.12 28.59
N TYR A 180 -10.45 -7.75 27.92
CA TYR A 180 -9.37 -8.71 27.64
C TYR A 180 -8.48 -8.87 28.88
N ASP A 181 -8.72 -9.95 29.64
CA ASP A 181 -7.83 -10.46 30.68
C ASP A 181 -6.77 -11.37 30.03
N TYR A 182 -5.55 -10.85 29.86
CA TYR A 182 -4.40 -11.65 29.46
C TYR A 182 -3.87 -12.41 30.68
N ARG A 183 -4.36 -13.64 30.88
CA ARG A 183 -3.64 -14.64 31.69
C ARG A 183 -2.59 -15.34 30.84
N ASN A 184 -1.33 -15.06 31.19
CA ASN A 184 -0.22 -15.98 31.08
C ASN A 184 -0.64 -17.33 31.68
N ASP A 185 -0.33 -18.44 30.99
CA ASP A 185 0.27 -19.62 31.59
C ASP A 185 0.86 -20.52 30.48
N ASP A 186 2.12 -20.88 30.72
CA ASP A 186 2.83 -22.10 30.31
C ASP A 186 3.24 -22.36 28.85
N LEU A 187 4.46 -21.90 28.56
CA LEU A 187 5.43 -22.68 27.77
C LEU A 187 6.79 -22.68 28.48
N GLU A 188 6.84 -23.41 29.59
CA GLU A 188 8.10 -23.92 30.15
C GLU A 188 8.72 -24.94 29.19
N ASN A 189 9.84 -24.56 28.56
CA ASN A 189 11.09 -25.33 28.46
C ASN A 189 11.90 -24.89 27.24
N GLY A 190 12.58 -23.76 27.37
CA GLY A 190 13.59 -23.28 26.44
C GLY A 190 14.68 -22.56 27.20
N LYS A 191 15.53 -23.33 27.90
CA LYS A 191 16.68 -22.85 28.66
C LYS A 191 17.75 -22.31 27.69
N TRP A 192 17.66 -21.03 27.33
CA TRP A 192 18.75 -20.31 26.66
C TRP A 192 19.60 -19.63 27.73
N SER A 193 20.73 -20.27 28.09
CA SER A 193 21.76 -19.62 28.88
C SER A 193 22.58 -18.70 27.98
N TYR A 194 22.41 -17.39 28.13
CA TYR A 194 23.35 -16.38 27.65
C TYR A 194 24.52 -16.33 28.65
N GLU A 195 25.66 -16.93 28.29
CA GLU A 195 26.93 -16.63 28.95
C GLU A 195 27.57 -15.44 28.23
N ASP A 196 27.23 -14.23 28.67
CA ASP A 196 27.99 -13.02 28.34
C ASP A 196 29.30 -13.03 29.14
N THR A 197 30.39 -13.44 28.49
CA THR A 197 31.74 -13.10 28.93
C THR A 197 32.16 -11.78 28.29
N PHE A 198 31.64 -10.67 28.83
CA PHE A 198 32.16 -9.34 28.53
C PHE A 198 33.47 -9.15 29.32
N SER A 199 34.60 -9.46 28.68
CA SER A 199 35.92 -9.03 29.13
C SER A 199 36.01 -7.52 28.92
N GLY A 200 35.79 -6.77 29.99
CA GLY A 200 35.93 -5.33 30.03
C GLY A 200 37.40 -4.92 30.09
N ASP A 201 38.01 -4.65 28.95
CA ASP A 201 39.20 -3.80 28.89
C ASP A 201 38.76 -2.34 28.77
N SER A 202 38.67 -1.71 29.95
CA SER A 202 38.59 -0.26 30.10
C SER A 202 39.94 0.36 29.74
N GLN A 203 40.06 0.92 28.54
CA GLN A 203 41.10 1.91 28.27
C GLN A 203 40.50 3.31 28.24
N HIS A 204 40.74 3.97 29.36
CA HIS A 204 40.69 5.39 29.64
C HIS A 204 41.32 6.20 28.50
N LEU A 205 40.52 6.98 27.76
CA LEU A 205 41.02 8.13 27.01
C LEU A 205 40.21 9.36 27.39
N GLN A 206 40.71 10.04 28.43
CA GLN A 206 40.49 11.46 28.62
C GLN A 206 40.96 12.20 27.36
N SER A 207 40.09 13.01 26.78
CA SER A 207 40.55 14.16 26.00
C SER A 207 39.62 15.34 26.24
N ASN A 208 40.28 16.40 26.68
CA ASN A 208 39.77 17.70 27.11
C ASN A 208 38.91 18.35 26.03
N TRP A 209 37.77 18.88 26.45
CA TRP A 209 37.09 19.96 25.75
C TRP A 209 37.50 21.26 26.44
N ASP A 210 38.37 22.04 25.79
CA ASP A 210 38.48 23.48 25.99
C ASP A 210 39.17 24.10 24.76
N ASN A 211 38.44 25.05 24.14
CA ASN A 211 38.77 25.98 23.03
C ASN A 211 38.92 25.44 21.61
#